data_AF-G2FXA8-F1
#
_entry.id   AF-G2FXA8-F1
#
_cell.length_a   1.000
_cell.length_b   1.000
_cell.length_c   1.000
_cell.angle_alpha   90.00
_cell.angle_beta   90.00
_cell.angle_gamma   90.00
#
_symmetry.space_group_name_H-M   'P 1'
#
loop_
_entity.id
_entity.type
_entity.pdbx_description
1 polymer ?
#
loop_
_entity_poly.entity_id
_entity_poly.type
_entity_poly.pdbx_seq_one_letter_code
_entity_poly.pdbx_strand_id
1 'polypeptide(L)'
;MDDKSFDEFIKGKALEENMLLPSGLNQKMTSTFKALPKRKKYHTRLFRLGTVAAILAFCVLTSIGFASPSFASNVKNISNTISSNISNLLGLQRNLDEYKTVINKEVTDNSITVKLNEVVLNGSELTVSYNINSSKKLEAMGSWHASNKVYINGKQASTGASGSAHNIDDYTTEAVMTYSLDKVDLNGDLDIKILCSQIELMGGNDAIKGSWDFEFRTNGNQLKTDTKELLLNHKFTLENGEEYTLTKYTDNSLGQEIYASISNSKRNPTYVVALRGIDNLGNKVEFYMSRGGKEEALFKVENIDGNLNENATSLTLTPYAAILPDKSGEMNSEYYQVGDKFTIDLSLLK
;
A
#
# COMPACT_ATOMS: atom_id res chain seq x y z
N MET A 1 3.11 -29.98 24.53
CA MET A 1 1.69 -30.38 24.68
C MET A 1 1.05 -30.15 23.34
N ASP A 2 0.41 -31.18 22.77
CA ASP A 2 -0.45 -30.97 21.61
C ASP A 2 -1.79 -30.36 22.04
N ASP A 3 -2.54 -29.76 21.11
CA ASP A 3 -3.78 -29.04 21.41
C ASP A 3 -4.84 -29.92 22.09
N LYS A 4 -4.84 -31.23 21.83
CA LYS A 4 -5.74 -32.17 22.51
C LYS A 4 -5.37 -32.34 23.98
N SER A 5 -4.09 -32.43 24.29
CA SER A 5 -3.58 -32.55 25.66
C SER A 5 -3.80 -31.28 26.49
N PHE A 6 -3.84 -30.11 25.84
CA PHE A 6 -4.18 -28.85 26.49
C PHE A 6 -5.68 -28.74 26.80
N ASP A 7 -6.55 -29.11 25.85
CA ASP A 7 -8.01 -29.12 26.07
C ASP A 7 -8.44 -30.13 27.15
N GLU A 8 -7.80 -31.29 27.21
CA GLU A 8 -8.04 -32.28 28.28
C GLU A 8 -7.55 -31.78 29.64
N PHE A 9 -6.42 -31.06 29.67
CA PHE A 9 -5.91 -30.43 30.89
C PHE A 9 -6.85 -29.33 31.41
N ILE A 10 -7.38 -28.47 30.53
CA ILE A 10 -8.33 -27.42 30.91
C ILE A 10 -9.67 -28.01 31.36
N LYS A 11 -10.18 -29.05 30.68
CA LYS A 11 -11.40 -29.75 31.12
C LYS A 11 -11.21 -30.47 32.45
N GLY A 12 -10.04 -31.08 32.68
CA GLY A 12 -9.68 -31.70 33.96
C GLY A 12 -9.65 -30.67 35.10
N LYS A 13 -9.02 -29.50 34.86
CA LYS A 13 -8.99 -28.38 35.80
C LYS A 13 -10.38 -27.82 36.12
N ALA A 14 -11.26 -27.71 35.13
CA ALA A 14 -12.62 -27.20 35.30
C ALA A 14 -13.55 -28.16 36.07
N LEU A 15 -13.24 -29.46 36.09
CA LEU A 15 -13.98 -30.47 36.85
C LEU A 15 -13.49 -30.62 38.30
N GLU A 16 -12.26 -30.19 38.61
CA GLU A 16 -11.70 -30.19 39.96
C GLU A 16 -12.09 -28.96 40.81
N GLU A 17 -12.51 -27.86 40.17
CA GLU A 17 -13.10 -26.73 40.89
C GLU A 17 -14.59 -26.98 41.16
N ASN A 18 -14.91 -27.38 42.41
CA ASN A 18 -16.26 -27.29 42.97
C ASN A 18 -16.66 -25.81 43.13
N MET A 19 -16.85 -25.10 42.01
CA MET A 19 -17.46 -23.77 42.02
C MET A 19 -18.95 -23.91 42.34
N LEU A 20 -19.29 -23.71 43.61
CA LEU A 20 -20.66 -23.51 44.06
C LEU A 20 -21.20 -22.24 43.39
N LEU A 21 -21.87 -22.41 42.25
CA LEU A 21 -22.62 -21.34 41.61
C LEU A 21 -23.69 -20.84 42.60
N PRO A 22 -23.75 -19.53 42.90
CA PRO A 22 -24.70 -19.01 43.87
C PRO A 22 -26.14 -19.26 43.38
N SER A 23 -26.95 -19.84 44.26
CA SER A 23 -28.37 -20.10 44.01
C SER A 23 -29.08 -18.76 43.72
N GLY A 24 -29.48 -18.59 42.47
CA GLY A 24 -30.09 -17.35 41.97
C GLY A 24 -29.38 -16.75 40.75
N LEU A 25 -28.17 -17.22 40.37
CA LEU A 25 -27.47 -16.72 39.19
C LEU A 25 -28.30 -16.88 37.91
N ASN A 26 -28.89 -18.06 37.69
CA ASN A 26 -29.78 -18.31 36.55
C ASN A 26 -31.03 -17.43 36.58
N GLN A 27 -31.57 -17.14 37.76
CA GLN A 27 -32.74 -16.28 37.91
C GLN A 27 -32.40 -14.83 37.59
N LYS A 28 -31.25 -14.34 38.08
CA LYS A 28 -30.73 -12.99 37.84
C LYS A 28 -30.37 -12.78 36.38
N MET A 29 -29.71 -13.76 35.76
CA MET A 29 -29.36 -13.75 34.35
C MET A 29 -30.62 -13.72 33.47
N THR A 30 -31.62 -14.56 33.77
CA THR A 30 -32.90 -14.58 33.05
C THR A 30 -33.70 -13.29 33.24
N SER A 31 -33.70 -12.69 34.44
CA SER A 31 -34.35 -11.40 34.67
C SER A 31 -33.66 -10.26 33.94
N THR A 32 -32.33 -10.26 33.86
CA THR A 32 -31.57 -9.24 33.12
C THR A 32 -31.85 -9.34 31.62
N PHE A 33 -31.85 -10.55 31.04
CA PHE A 33 -32.18 -10.73 29.63
C PHE A 33 -33.63 -10.35 29.29
N LYS A 34 -34.59 -10.55 30.21
CA LYS A 34 -35.98 -10.12 30.02
C LYS A 34 -36.21 -8.62 30.23
N ALA A 35 -35.36 -7.96 31.02
CA ALA A 35 -35.45 -6.52 31.29
C ALA A 35 -34.74 -5.65 30.23
N LEU A 36 -34.04 -6.27 29.26
CA LEU A 36 -33.49 -5.53 28.13
C LEU A 36 -34.63 -4.93 27.28
N PRO A 37 -34.58 -3.63 26.95
CA PRO A 37 -35.61 -2.99 26.15
C PRO A 37 -35.68 -3.66 24.78
N LYS A 38 -36.89 -4.10 24.38
CA LYS A 38 -37.12 -4.66 23.06
C LYS A 38 -36.72 -3.62 22.01
N ARG A 39 -35.78 -4.00 21.13
CA ARG A 39 -35.29 -3.18 20.02
C ARG A 39 -36.49 -2.62 19.23
N LYS A 40 -36.66 -1.29 19.20
CA LYS A 40 -37.66 -0.64 18.34
C LYS A 40 -37.31 -0.98 16.89
N LYS A 41 -38.21 -1.67 16.19
CA LYS A 41 -38.12 -1.84 14.74
C LYS A 41 -38.41 -0.50 14.09
N TYR A 42 -37.37 0.19 13.64
CA TYR A 42 -37.52 1.33 12.74
C TYR A 42 -37.91 0.79 11.36
N HIS A 43 -39.18 0.99 10.98
CA HIS A 43 -39.56 0.95 9.57
C HIS A 43 -39.03 2.22 8.92
N THR A 44 -37.80 2.19 8.42
CA THR A 44 -37.32 3.26 7.54
C THR A 44 -38.03 3.11 6.20
N ARG A 45 -38.88 4.08 5.88
CA ARG A 45 -39.48 4.23 4.55
C ARG A 45 -38.35 4.31 3.53
N LEU A 46 -38.46 3.47 2.51
CA LEU A 46 -37.63 3.42 1.32
C LEU A 46 -37.57 4.83 0.68
N PHE A 47 -36.48 5.57 0.90
CA PHE A 47 -36.08 6.63 -0.01
C PHE A 47 -35.23 5.99 -1.10
N ARG A 48 -35.69 6.15 -2.34
CA ARG A 48 -34.97 5.76 -3.55
C ARG A 48 -33.65 6.55 -3.62
N LEU A 49 -32.57 5.91 -3.22
CA LEU A 49 -31.23 6.18 -3.72
C LEU A 49 -30.80 4.90 -4.42
N GLY A 50 -31.08 4.86 -5.72
CA GLY A 50 -30.54 3.82 -6.60
C GLY A 50 -29.02 3.90 -6.63
N THR A 51 -28.41 2.75 -6.90
CA THR A 51 -26.97 2.53 -7.15
C THR A 51 -26.02 2.83 -5.99
N VAL A 52 -25.77 1.82 -5.14
CA VAL A 52 -24.44 1.45 -4.58
C VAL A 52 -24.46 -0.01 -4.04
N ALA A 53 -25.63 -0.63 -3.79
CA ALA A 53 -25.71 -2.00 -3.30
C ALA A 53 -26.15 -3.02 -4.37
N ALA A 54 -25.20 -3.48 -5.19
CA ALA A 54 -25.14 -4.78 -5.91
C ALA A 54 -24.16 -4.65 -7.09
N ILE A 55 -23.46 -5.75 -7.43
CA ILE A 55 -22.35 -5.90 -8.41
C ILE A 55 -21.01 -5.88 -7.67
N LEU A 56 -20.47 -7.02 -7.23
CA LEU A 56 -19.55 -7.85 -8.04
C LEU A 56 -19.79 -9.36 -7.82
N ALA A 57 -20.95 -9.85 -8.26
CA ALA A 57 -20.99 -11.18 -8.87
C ALA A 57 -20.55 -11.02 -10.34
N PHE A 58 -19.78 -11.99 -10.84
CA PHE A 58 -19.12 -12.07 -12.16
C PHE A 58 -17.76 -11.37 -12.30
N CYS A 59 -16.69 -12.11 -11.95
CA CYS A 59 -15.69 -12.60 -12.89
C CYS A 59 -15.02 -13.82 -12.25
N VAL A 60 -15.66 -14.99 -12.41
CA VAL A 60 -14.97 -16.28 -12.31
C VAL A 60 -14.23 -16.44 -13.63
N LEU A 61 -12.92 -16.15 -13.64
CA LEU A 61 -12.04 -16.72 -14.64
C LEU A 61 -11.36 -17.91 -13.97
N THR A 62 -11.90 -19.08 -14.30
CA THR A 62 -11.28 -20.38 -14.08
C THR A 62 -9.95 -20.46 -14.84
N SER A 63 -8.83 -20.41 -14.14
CA SER A 63 -7.69 -21.26 -14.49
C SER A 63 -7.74 -22.48 -13.57
N ILE A 64 -8.57 -23.47 -13.93
CA ILE A 64 -8.36 -24.83 -13.41
C ILE A 64 -7.11 -25.35 -14.13
N GLY A 65 -5.94 -24.87 -13.72
CA GLY A 65 -4.71 -25.61 -13.90
C GLY A 65 -4.84 -26.90 -13.10
N PHE A 66 -4.46 -28.03 -13.67
CA PHE A 66 -4.39 -29.30 -12.95
C PHE A 66 -3.39 -29.17 -11.80
N ALA A 67 -3.83 -28.65 -10.66
CA ALA A 67 -3.07 -28.70 -9.42
C ALA A 67 -2.96 -30.16 -9.01
N SER A 68 -1.74 -30.69 -8.97
CA SER A 68 -1.49 -32.00 -8.37
C SER A 68 -2.01 -32.00 -6.92
N PRO A 69 -2.44 -33.14 -6.36
CA PRO A 69 -2.87 -33.22 -4.96
C PRO A 69 -1.85 -32.67 -3.94
N SER A 70 -0.55 -32.68 -4.30
CA SER A 70 0.55 -32.07 -3.54
C SER A 70 0.58 -30.53 -3.57
N PHE A 71 -0.02 -29.88 -4.56
CA PHE A 71 -0.13 -28.43 -4.65
C PHE A 71 -1.27 -27.90 -3.75
N ALA A 72 -2.41 -28.59 -3.74
CA ALA A 72 -3.55 -28.24 -2.89
C ALA A 72 -3.22 -28.27 -1.38
N SER A 73 -2.24 -29.08 -0.95
CA SER A 73 -1.76 -29.09 0.44
C SER A 73 -0.85 -27.92 0.79
N ASN A 74 -0.11 -27.34 -0.16
CA ASN A 74 0.83 -26.24 0.09
C ASN A 74 0.15 -24.86 0.01
N VAL A 75 -0.88 -24.70 -0.83
CA VAL A 75 -1.70 -23.47 -0.91
C VAL A 75 -2.50 -23.22 0.38
N LYS A 76 -2.77 -24.27 1.15
CA LYS A 76 -3.59 -24.23 2.38
C LYS A 76 -3.05 -23.34 3.50
N ASN A 77 -1.83 -22.80 3.37
CA ASN A 77 -1.17 -21.98 4.39
C ASN A 77 -1.24 -20.46 4.13
N ILE A 78 -1.67 -19.99 2.94
CA ILE A 78 -1.75 -18.55 2.64
C ILE A 78 -2.85 -17.85 3.47
N SER A 79 -3.83 -18.59 4.02
CA SER A 79 -4.88 -17.97 4.85
C SER A 79 -4.42 -17.56 6.25
N ASN A 80 -3.26 -18.03 6.72
CA ASN A 80 -2.82 -17.84 8.11
C ASN A 80 -1.58 -16.94 8.26
N THR A 81 -0.96 -16.55 7.16
CA THR A 81 0.24 -15.71 7.18
C THR A 81 -0.19 -14.25 7.11
N ILE A 82 0.11 -13.50 8.17
CA ILE A 82 0.13 -12.03 8.35
C ILE A 82 -0.64 -11.22 7.29
N SER A 83 -1.61 -10.39 7.72
CA SER A 83 -2.32 -9.45 6.85
C SER A 83 -1.33 -8.61 6.04
N SER A 84 -1.11 -8.98 4.78
CA SER A 84 -0.36 -8.27 3.73
C SER A 84 -1.08 -6.98 3.32
N ASN A 85 -1.43 -6.17 4.31
CA ASN A 85 -2.08 -4.89 4.10
C ASN A 85 -1.02 -3.81 3.86
N ILE A 86 -1.40 -2.81 3.08
CA ILE A 86 -0.54 -1.72 2.62
C ILE A 86 -0.03 -0.91 3.82
N SER A 87 -0.87 -0.70 4.84
CA SER A 87 -0.47 0.03 6.05
C SER A 87 0.72 -0.61 6.75
N ASN A 88 0.70 -1.93 6.97
CA ASN A 88 1.78 -2.66 7.63
C ASN A 88 3.05 -2.65 6.77
N LEU A 89 2.90 -2.92 5.47
CA LEU A 89 4.00 -3.01 4.52
C LEU A 89 4.75 -1.69 4.33
N LEU A 90 4.05 -0.57 4.49
CA LEU A 90 4.63 0.78 4.40
C LEU A 90 4.92 1.40 5.77
N GLY A 91 4.66 0.70 6.88
CA GLY A 91 4.88 1.23 8.23
C GLY A 91 4.00 2.43 8.61
N LEU A 92 2.79 2.51 8.04
CA LEU A 92 1.88 3.62 8.24
C LEU A 92 1.25 3.57 9.64
N GLN A 93 1.17 4.73 10.28
CA GLN A 93 0.46 4.89 11.56
C GLN A 93 -1.04 5.16 11.38
N ARG A 94 -1.43 5.71 10.23
CA ARG A 94 -2.80 6.10 9.92
C ARG A 94 -3.58 4.96 9.27
N ASN A 95 -4.88 4.91 9.52
CA ASN A 95 -5.75 3.86 9.00
C ASN A 95 -6.09 4.09 7.52
N LEU A 96 -5.97 3.04 6.71
CA LEU A 96 -6.36 3.02 5.30
C LEU A 96 -7.69 2.30 5.01
N ASP A 97 -8.36 1.73 6.01
CA ASP A 97 -9.53 0.86 5.83
C ASP A 97 -10.67 1.51 5.03
N GLU A 98 -10.87 2.82 5.15
CA GLU A 98 -11.92 3.56 4.43
C GLU A 98 -11.53 3.88 2.97
N TYR A 99 -10.24 3.83 2.64
CA TYR A 99 -9.69 4.29 1.36
C TYR A 99 -9.20 3.15 0.48
N LYS A 100 -8.98 1.97 1.06
CA LYS A 100 -8.51 0.79 0.33
C LYS A 100 -9.68 0.02 -0.27
N THR A 101 -9.42 -0.60 -1.42
CA THR A 101 -10.31 -1.62 -1.97
C THR A 101 -9.72 -2.98 -1.67
N VAL A 102 -10.40 -3.76 -0.83
CA VAL A 102 -10.04 -5.13 -0.51
C VAL A 102 -10.45 -6.04 -1.67
N ILE A 103 -9.48 -6.77 -2.23
CA ILE A 103 -9.67 -7.66 -3.37
C ILE A 103 -9.69 -9.12 -2.92
N ASN A 104 -8.63 -9.55 -2.22
CA ASN A 104 -8.43 -10.92 -1.73
C ASN A 104 -8.75 -12.01 -2.77
N LYS A 105 -8.22 -11.86 -3.99
CA LYS A 105 -8.39 -12.84 -5.07
C LYS A 105 -7.07 -13.53 -5.38
N GLU A 106 -7.16 -14.81 -5.70
CA GLU A 106 -6.03 -15.64 -6.08
C GLU A 106 -6.16 -16.11 -7.52
N VAL A 107 -5.05 -16.10 -8.26
CA VAL A 107 -4.93 -16.70 -9.59
C VAL A 107 -3.73 -17.64 -9.55
N THR A 108 -3.91 -18.85 -10.07
CA THR A 108 -2.83 -19.83 -10.19
C THR A 108 -2.58 -20.16 -11.65
N ASP A 109 -1.31 -20.13 -12.04
CA ASP A 109 -0.81 -20.60 -13.32
C ASP A 109 0.63 -21.07 -13.16
N ASN A 110 1.06 -22.07 -13.94
CA ASN A 110 2.42 -22.62 -13.94
C ASN A 110 3.02 -22.85 -12.53
N SER A 111 2.22 -23.44 -11.63
CA SER A 111 2.60 -23.75 -10.24
C SER A 111 2.98 -22.54 -9.38
N ILE A 112 2.56 -21.34 -9.78
CA ILE A 112 2.64 -20.11 -9.00
C ILE A 112 1.23 -19.60 -8.74
N THR A 113 0.95 -19.30 -7.47
CA THR A 113 -0.26 -18.61 -7.05
C THR A 113 0.08 -17.16 -6.72
N VAL A 114 -0.61 -16.22 -7.38
CA VAL A 114 -0.57 -14.80 -7.05
C VAL A 114 -1.86 -14.43 -6.33
N LYS A 115 -1.74 -13.82 -5.15
CA LYS A 115 -2.86 -13.28 -4.39
C LYS A 115 -2.82 -11.76 -4.43
N LEU A 116 -3.82 -11.13 -5.03
CA LEU A 116 -4.02 -9.69 -4.94
C LEU A 116 -4.84 -9.38 -3.68
N ASN A 117 -4.23 -8.68 -2.72
CA ASN A 117 -4.83 -8.46 -1.39
C ASN A 117 -5.70 -7.22 -1.38
N GLU A 118 -5.09 -6.05 -1.54
CA GLU A 118 -5.77 -4.75 -1.52
C GLU A 118 -5.04 -3.74 -2.39
N VAL A 119 -5.77 -2.66 -2.71
CA VAL A 119 -5.24 -1.53 -3.47
C VAL A 119 -5.69 -0.21 -2.85
N VAL A 120 -4.91 0.84 -3.07
CA VAL A 120 -5.27 2.23 -2.73
C VAL A 120 -4.84 3.16 -3.87
N LEU A 121 -5.69 4.12 -4.20
CA LEU A 121 -5.39 5.19 -5.15
C LEU A 121 -5.04 6.48 -4.39
N ASN A 122 -3.91 7.08 -4.74
CA ASN A 122 -3.48 8.38 -4.23
C ASN A 122 -3.02 9.27 -5.39
N GLY A 123 -3.81 10.29 -5.73
CA GLY A 123 -3.50 11.16 -6.86
C GLY A 123 -3.32 10.37 -8.16
N SER A 124 -2.13 10.43 -8.76
CA SER A 124 -1.76 9.69 -9.97
C SER A 124 -1.04 8.35 -9.68
N GLU A 125 -1.23 7.77 -8.50
CA GLU A 125 -0.57 6.53 -8.11
C GLU A 125 -1.58 5.46 -7.66
N LEU A 126 -1.33 4.22 -8.08
CA LEU A 126 -2.01 3.03 -7.58
C LEU A 126 -1.01 2.21 -6.77
N THR A 127 -1.22 2.10 -5.46
CA THR A 127 -0.45 1.19 -4.60
C THR A 127 -1.21 -0.11 -4.42
N VAL A 128 -0.50 -1.22 -4.58
CA VAL A 128 -1.03 -2.57 -4.62
C VAL A 128 -0.23 -3.45 -3.68
N SER A 129 -0.90 -4.24 -2.83
CA SER A 129 -0.26 -5.34 -2.12
C SER A 129 -0.64 -6.70 -2.70
N TYR A 130 0.34 -7.57 -2.87
CA TYR A 130 0.13 -8.93 -3.35
C TYR A 130 1.12 -9.93 -2.73
N ASN A 131 0.78 -11.20 -2.79
CA ASN A 131 1.70 -12.31 -2.48
C ASN A 131 1.93 -13.16 -3.71
N ILE A 132 3.15 -13.68 -3.85
CA ILE A 132 3.51 -14.69 -4.84
C ILE A 132 3.96 -15.94 -4.08
N ASN A 133 3.22 -17.03 -4.23
CA ASN A 133 3.57 -18.33 -3.68
C ASN A 133 3.98 -19.28 -4.81
N SER A 134 5.13 -19.92 -4.68
CA SER A 134 5.66 -20.87 -5.67
C SER A 134 5.91 -22.22 -5.03
N SER A 135 5.75 -23.30 -5.79
CA SER A 135 6.23 -24.63 -5.36
C SER A 135 7.76 -24.74 -5.33
N LYS A 136 8.48 -23.83 -5.99
CA LYS A 136 9.94 -23.78 -5.99
C LYS A 136 10.41 -23.03 -4.75
N LYS A 137 11.26 -23.70 -3.96
CA LYS A 137 11.94 -23.07 -2.83
C LYS A 137 12.82 -21.90 -3.32
N LEU A 138 12.66 -20.75 -2.68
CA LEU A 138 13.50 -19.58 -2.86
C LEU A 138 14.89 -19.87 -2.28
N GLU A 139 15.93 -19.59 -3.05
CA GLU A 139 17.30 -19.58 -2.54
C GLU A 139 17.53 -18.31 -1.71
N ALA A 140 18.58 -18.30 -0.86
CA ALA A 140 18.90 -17.16 -0.03
C ALA A 140 19.05 -15.88 -0.88
N MET A 141 18.31 -14.82 -0.51
CA MET A 141 18.25 -13.50 -1.17
C MET A 141 17.44 -13.39 -2.48
N GLY A 142 16.79 -14.47 -2.98
CA GLY A 142 15.91 -14.38 -4.14
C GLY A 142 14.47 -14.00 -3.77
N SER A 143 13.84 -13.08 -4.49
CA SER A 143 12.41 -12.73 -4.33
C SER A 143 11.69 -12.71 -5.68
N TRP A 144 10.43 -13.14 -5.70
CA TRP A 144 9.63 -13.11 -6.93
C TRP A 144 9.10 -11.70 -7.21
N HIS A 145 9.15 -11.29 -8.48
CA HIS A 145 8.63 -10.01 -8.95
C HIS A 145 7.64 -10.23 -10.10
N ALA A 146 6.50 -9.55 -10.06
CA ALA A 146 5.48 -9.62 -11.10
C ALA A 146 5.65 -8.48 -12.11
N SER A 147 5.81 -8.83 -13.39
CA SER A 147 5.90 -7.84 -14.47
C SER A 147 4.49 -7.43 -14.90
N ASN A 148 4.01 -6.33 -14.31
CA ASN A 148 2.61 -5.92 -14.40
C ASN A 148 2.40 -4.73 -15.35
N LYS A 149 1.30 -4.76 -16.09
CA LYS A 149 0.73 -3.61 -16.80
C LYS A 149 -0.61 -3.24 -16.21
N VAL A 150 -0.83 -1.95 -15.95
CA VAL A 150 -2.08 -1.45 -15.37
C VAL A 150 -2.90 -0.75 -16.43
N TYR A 151 -4.19 -1.07 -16.48
CA TYR A 151 -5.19 -0.44 -17.32
C TYR A 151 -6.30 0.15 -16.45
N ILE A 152 -6.75 1.34 -16.82
CA ILE A 152 -7.85 2.07 -16.17
C ILE A 152 -8.88 2.38 -17.24
N ASN A 153 -10.13 1.95 -17.05
CA ASN A 153 -11.23 2.16 -18.00
C ASN A 153 -10.84 1.77 -19.45
N GLY A 154 -10.14 0.64 -19.59
CA GLY A 154 -9.67 0.09 -20.87
C GLY A 154 -8.45 0.78 -21.48
N LYS A 155 -7.87 1.81 -20.85
CA LYS A 155 -6.64 2.49 -21.32
C LYS A 155 -5.44 2.04 -20.50
N GLN A 156 -4.32 1.73 -21.17
CA GLN A 156 -3.08 1.42 -20.47
C GLN A 156 -2.55 2.66 -19.74
N ALA A 157 -2.47 2.59 -18.42
CA ALA A 157 -2.06 3.68 -17.55
C ALA A 157 -0.62 3.53 -17.04
N SER A 158 -0.10 2.30 -16.95
CA SER A 158 1.26 2.05 -16.45
C SER A 158 1.86 0.76 -16.99
N THR A 159 3.19 0.71 -17.07
CA THR A 159 3.98 -0.48 -17.45
C THR A 159 5.11 -0.78 -16.46
N GLY A 160 5.18 -0.08 -15.35
CA GLY A 160 6.25 -0.22 -14.36
C GLY A 160 5.78 0.22 -12.98
N ALA A 161 6.45 -0.29 -11.97
CA ALA A 161 6.20 0.08 -10.59
C ALA A 161 7.52 0.23 -9.84
N SER A 162 7.46 0.95 -8.73
CA SER A 162 8.47 0.95 -7.68
C SER A 162 7.83 0.40 -6.41
N GLY A 163 8.64 -0.15 -5.51
CA GLY A 163 8.10 -0.73 -4.29
C GLY A 163 9.10 -1.61 -3.57
N SER A 164 8.60 -2.40 -2.64
CA SER A 164 9.39 -3.36 -1.87
C SER A 164 8.75 -4.73 -1.93
N ALA A 165 9.62 -5.73 -1.85
CA ALA A 165 9.23 -7.12 -1.72
C ALA A 165 10.15 -7.79 -0.70
N HIS A 166 9.59 -8.69 0.10
CA HIS A 166 10.36 -9.51 1.02
C HIS A 166 9.75 -10.91 1.13
N ASN A 167 10.55 -11.88 1.53
CA ASN A 167 10.08 -13.25 1.70
C ASN A 167 9.58 -13.44 3.13
N ILE A 168 8.37 -13.99 3.26
CA ILE A 168 7.77 -14.33 4.56
C ILE A 168 8.03 -15.80 4.93
N ASP A 169 8.40 -16.63 3.95
CA ASP A 169 8.88 -17.99 4.10
C ASP A 169 9.72 -18.41 2.87
N ASP A 170 10.13 -19.68 2.83
CA ASP A 170 10.93 -20.28 1.76
C ASP A 170 10.23 -20.35 0.38
N TYR A 171 8.94 -20.03 0.28
CA TYR A 171 8.09 -20.23 -0.90
C TYR A 171 7.25 -19.01 -1.27
N THR A 172 7.16 -18.03 -0.38
CA THR A 172 6.23 -16.91 -0.48
C THR A 172 6.94 -15.58 -0.39
N THR A 173 6.77 -14.77 -1.43
CA THR A 173 7.15 -13.36 -1.46
C THR A 173 5.93 -12.50 -1.21
N GLU A 174 6.02 -11.55 -0.30
CA GLU A 174 5.06 -10.48 -0.07
C GLU A 174 5.60 -9.17 -0.67
N ALA A 175 4.75 -8.42 -1.37
CA ALA A 175 5.15 -7.20 -2.04
C ALA A 175 4.12 -6.08 -1.89
N VAL A 176 4.61 -4.84 -1.82
CA VAL A 176 3.85 -3.61 -2.01
C VAL A 176 4.46 -2.82 -3.16
N MET A 177 3.69 -2.61 -4.21
CA MET A 177 4.14 -1.97 -5.45
C MET A 177 3.26 -0.75 -5.76
N THR A 178 3.88 0.36 -6.15
CA THR A 178 3.23 1.60 -6.55
C THR A 178 3.44 1.84 -8.03
N TYR A 179 2.33 1.94 -8.76
CA TYR A 179 2.28 2.25 -10.18
C TYR A 179 1.99 3.73 -10.37
N SER A 180 2.86 4.45 -11.08
CA SER A 180 2.52 5.77 -11.59
C SER A 180 1.56 5.62 -12.76
N LEU A 181 0.45 6.36 -12.73
CA LEU A 181 -0.64 6.30 -13.69
C LEU A 181 -0.58 7.54 -14.59
N ASP A 182 -0.33 7.32 -15.88
CA ASP A 182 -0.17 8.39 -16.85
C ASP A 182 -1.42 8.55 -17.73
N LYS A 183 -1.82 9.81 -17.96
CA LYS A 183 -2.77 10.21 -19.02
C LYS A 183 -4.14 9.51 -18.97
N VAL A 184 -4.63 9.22 -17.77
CA VAL A 184 -5.95 8.63 -17.52
C VAL A 184 -6.75 9.50 -16.55
N ASP A 185 -8.08 9.50 -16.69
CA ASP A 185 -8.98 10.13 -15.72
C ASP A 185 -9.19 9.17 -14.55
N LEU A 186 -8.96 9.66 -13.35
CA LEU A 186 -9.00 8.90 -12.09
C LEU A 186 -10.18 9.33 -11.20
N ASN A 187 -11.12 10.12 -11.71
CA ASN A 187 -12.27 10.55 -10.90
C ASN A 187 -13.39 9.51 -10.92
N GLY A 188 -14.03 9.33 -9.76
CA GLY A 188 -15.20 8.46 -9.61
C GLY A 188 -14.86 6.97 -9.67
N ASP A 189 -15.82 6.18 -10.14
CA ASP A 189 -15.66 4.73 -10.24
C ASP A 189 -14.78 4.36 -11.44
N LEU A 190 -13.82 3.48 -11.20
CA LEU A 190 -12.81 3.07 -12.15
C LEU A 190 -12.82 1.55 -12.32
N ASP A 191 -12.78 1.10 -13.57
CA ASP A 191 -12.51 -0.29 -13.93
C ASP A 191 -11.00 -0.48 -14.06
N ILE A 192 -10.42 -1.28 -13.17
CA ILE A 192 -8.98 -1.54 -13.10
C ILE A 192 -8.69 -2.93 -13.63
N LYS A 193 -7.67 -3.04 -14.47
CA LYS A 193 -7.11 -4.32 -14.90
C LYS A 193 -5.60 -4.34 -14.72
N ILE A 194 -5.10 -5.31 -13.97
CA ILE A 194 -3.68 -5.60 -13.80
C ILE A 194 -3.38 -6.85 -14.62
N LEU A 195 -2.59 -6.69 -15.67
CA LEU A 195 -2.12 -7.79 -16.52
C LEU A 195 -0.75 -8.24 -16.06
N CYS A 196 -0.61 -9.53 -15.74
CA CYS A 196 0.66 -10.14 -15.35
C CYS A 196 0.94 -11.34 -16.25
N SER A 197 1.90 -11.19 -17.17
CA SER A 197 2.26 -12.25 -18.12
C SER A 197 3.54 -13.01 -17.75
N GLN A 198 4.25 -12.55 -16.73
CA GLN A 198 5.57 -13.05 -16.36
C GLN A 198 5.90 -12.75 -14.90
N ILE A 199 6.45 -13.74 -14.22
CA ILE A 199 7.02 -13.63 -12.88
C ILE A 199 8.51 -13.94 -12.97
N GLU A 200 9.33 -13.08 -12.38
CA GLU A 200 10.79 -13.10 -12.46
C GLU A 200 11.40 -13.30 -11.07
N LEU A 201 12.50 -14.02 -10.99
CA LEU A 201 13.30 -14.12 -9.76
C LEU A 201 14.33 -12.99 -9.73
N MET A 202 14.24 -12.09 -8.75
CA MET A 202 15.28 -11.08 -8.54
C MET A 202 16.63 -11.74 -8.26
N GLY A 203 17.67 -11.31 -8.97
CA GLY A 203 19.02 -11.87 -8.87
C GLY A 203 19.24 -13.15 -9.68
N GLY A 204 18.24 -13.64 -10.41
CA GLY A 204 18.35 -14.81 -11.29
C GLY A 204 17.97 -14.49 -12.74
N ASN A 205 18.15 -15.49 -13.62
CA ASN A 205 17.72 -15.43 -15.02
C ASN A 205 16.38 -16.16 -15.27
N ASP A 206 15.74 -16.64 -14.20
CA ASP A 206 14.52 -17.44 -14.28
C ASP A 206 13.30 -16.52 -14.40
N ALA A 207 12.65 -16.58 -15.57
CA ALA A 207 11.36 -15.96 -15.82
C ALA A 207 10.32 -17.04 -16.15
N ILE A 208 9.24 -17.07 -15.38
CA ILE A 208 8.13 -18.01 -15.58
C ILE A 208 7.02 -17.23 -16.27
N LYS A 209 6.76 -17.59 -17.53
CA LYS A 209 5.65 -17.04 -18.31
C LYS A 209 4.35 -17.67 -17.83
N GLY A 210 3.28 -16.91 -17.83
CA GLY A 210 1.95 -17.37 -17.41
C GLY A 210 0.92 -16.25 -17.54
N SER A 211 -0.23 -16.40 -16.89
CA SER A 211 -1.26 -15.36 -16.79
C SER A 211 -1.82 -15.30 -15.37
N TRP A 212 -1.58 -14.17 -14.70
CA TRP A 212 -2.08 -13.86 -13.37
C TRP A 212 -2.82 -12.52 -13.38
N ASP A 213 -3.87 -12.45 -14.20
CA ASP A 213 -4.59 -11.21 -14.47
C ASP A 213 -5.67 -10.94 -13.40
N PHE A 214 -5.82 -9.68 -13.03
CA PHE A 214 -6.83 -9.23 -12.08
C PHE A 214 -7.70 -8.12 -12.66
N GLU A 215 -9.02 -8.24 -12.46
CA GLU A 215 -10.01 -7.23 -12.82
C GLU A 215 -10.88 -6.91 -11.61
N PHE A 216 -11.04 -5.62 -11.31
CA PHE A 216 -11.80 -5.12 -10.18
C PHE A 216 -12.23 -3.66 -10.37
N ARG A 217 -13.15 -3.20 -9.52
CA ARG A 217 -13.59 -1.80 -9.47
C ARG A 217 -13.08 -1.14 -8.19
N THR A 218 -12.73 0.13 -8.30
CA THR A 218 -12.39 1.00 -7.17
C THR A 218 -12.90 2.41 -7.44
N ASN A 219 -12.72 3.34 -6.50
CA ASN A 219 -13.14 4.72 -6.66
C ASN A 219 -11.97 5.67 -6.35
N GLY A 220 -11.55 6.45 -7.35
CA GLY A 220 -10.40 7.34 -7.21
C GLY A 220 -10.66 8.62 -6.41
N ASN A 221 -11.89 8.83 -5.91
CA ASN A 221 -12.22 9.97 -5.06
C ASN A 221 -12.12 9.66 -3.55
N GLN A 222 -11.96 8.39 -3.15
CA GLN A 222 -12.01 7.99 -1.73
C GLN A 222 -10.95 8.73 -0.90
N LEU A 223 -9.66 8.46 -1.15
CA LEU A 223 -8.58 9.13 -0.41
C LEU A 223 -8.47 10.62 -0.73
N LYS A 224 -8.85 11.01 -1.95
CA LYS A 224 -8.81 12.41 -2.41
C LYS A 224 -9.68 13.33 -1.55
N THR A 225 -10.81 12.83 -1.04
CA THR A 225 -11.73 13.63 -0.22
C THR A 225 -11.10 14.09 1.09
N ASP A 226 -10.25 13.25 1.69
CA ASP A 226 -9.53 13.52 2.93
C ASP A 226 -8.07 13.93 2.69
N THR A 227 -7.72 14.23 1.44
CA THR A 227 -6.40 14.76 1.09
C THR A 227 -6.38 16.26 1.26
N LYS A 228 -5.57 16.71 2.20
CA LYS A 228 -5.37 18.12 2.48
C LYS A 228 -4.28 18.68 1.58
N GLU A 229 -4.43 19.93 1.14
CA GLU A 229 -3.53 20.53 0.14
C GLU A 229 -3.07 21.93 0.57
N LEU A 230 -1.77 22.22 0.41
CA LEU A 230 -1.20 23.56 0.49
C LEU A 230 -0.46 23.89 -0.79
N LEU A 231 -0.77 25.04 -1.38
CA LEU A 231 0.00 25.55 -2.52
C LEU A 231 1.37 26.02 -2.06
N LEU A 232 2.39 25.65 -2.82
CA LEU A 232 3.76 26.08 -2.65
C LEU A 232 4.17 26.93 -3.85
N ASN A 233 5.16 27.79 -3.63
CA ASN A 233 5.80 28.58 -4.70
C ASN A 233 7.27 28.77 -4.34
N HIS A 234 7.98 27.66 -4.17
CA HIS A 234 9.40 27.67 -3.89
C HIS A 234 10.16 27.14 -5.11
N LYS A 235 11.24 27.82 -5.48
CA LYS A 235 12.02 27.50 -6.67
C LYS A 235 13.48 27.30 -6.32
N PHE A 236 14.10 26.36 -7.01
CA PHE A 236 15.54 26.14 -6.95
C PHE A 236 16.07 25.65 -8.29
N THR A 237 17.36 25.85 -8.52
CA THR A 237 18.01 25.55 -9.80
C THR A 237 19.23 24.70 -9.52
N LEU A 238 19.32 23.57 -10.20
CA LEU A 238 20.49 22.69 -10.15
C LEU A 238 21.64 23.33 -10.95
N GLU A 239 22.88 22.89 -10.70
CA GLU A 239 24.07 23.44 -11.38
C GLU A 239 24.03 23.26 -12.91
N ASN A 240 23.34 22.22 -13.40
CA ASN A 240 23.15 21.98 -14.83
C ASN A 240 22.07 22.88 -15.48
N GLY A 241 21.46 23.77 -14.71
CA GLY A 241 20.41 24.70 -15.14
C GLY A 241 18.99 24.10 -15.17
N GLU A 242 18.79 22.86 -14.72
CA GLU A 242 17.46 22.31 -14.48
C GLU A 242 16.79 23.04 -13.31
N GLU A 243 15.54 23.42 -13.49
CA GLU A 243 14.80 24.26 -12.54
C GLU A 243 13.62 23.49 -11.97
N TYR A 244 13.48 23.52 -10.65
CA TYR A 244 12.36 22.94 -9.94
C TYR A 244 11.51 24.05 -9.36
N THR A 245 10.19 23.94 -9.50
CA THR A 245 9.22 24.73 -8.75
C THR A 245 8.37 23.78 -7.93
N LEU A 246 8.50 23.82 -6.60
CA LEU A 246 7.61 23.11 -5.69
C LEU A 246 6.24 23.79 -5.72
N THR A 247 5.21 23.06 -6.12
CA THR A 247 3.88 23.60 -6.45
C THR A 247 2.83 23.30 -5.39
N LYS A 248 2.91 22.14 -4.73
CA LYS A 248 1.91 21.71 -3.75
C LYS A 248 2.49 20.73 -2.75
N TYR A 249 2.07 20.87 -1.50
CA TYR A 249 2.19 19.86 -0.46
C TYR A 249 0.84 19.19 -0.23
N THR A 250 0.81 17.88 -0.04
CA THR A 250 -0.38 17.12 0.31
C THR A 250 -0.17 16.30 1.58
N ASP A 251 -1.25 16.10 2.34
CA ASP A 251 -1.26 15.26 3.53
C ASP A 251 -2.54 14.41 3.57
N ASN A 252 -2.38 13.09 3.66
CA ASN A 252 -3.48 12.15 3.84
C ASN A 252 -3.01 10.89 4.60
N SER A 253 -3.88 9.87 4.68
CA SER A 253 -3.60 8.64 5.43
C SER A 253 -2.49 7.77 4.83
N LEU A 254 -2.11 7.97 3.56
CA LEU A 254 -1.00 7.26 2.92
C LEU A 254 0.35 7.92 3.19
N GLY A 255 0.34 9.23 3.48
CA GLY A 255 1.54 9.98 3.82
C GLY A 255 1.51 11.40 3.27
N GLN A 256 2.67 12.05 3.35
CA GLN A 256 2.87 13.41 2.85
C GLN A 256 3.62 13.39 1.53
N GLU A 257 3.22 14.25 0.59
CA GLU A 257 3.88 14.40 -0.70
C GLU A 257 4.13 15.88 -1.03
N ILE A 258 5.17 16.13 -1.83
CA ILE A 258 5.44 17.44 -2.43
C ILE A 258 5.53 17.26 -3.94
N TYR A 259 4.71 18.01 -4.66
CA TYR A 259 4.67 18.05 -6.11
C TYR A 259 5.59 19.17 -6.61
N ALA A 260 6.28 18.92 -7.72
CA ALA A 260 7.10 19.92 -8.38
C ALA A 260 6.91 19.88 -9.90
N SER A 261 6.98 21.05 -10.53
CA SER A 261 7.18 21.15 -11.97
C SER A 261 8.67 21.33 -12.27
N ILE A 262 9.13 20.75 -13.37
CA ILE A 262 10.50 20.83 -13.86
C ILE A 262 10.54 21.62 -15.17
N SER A 263 11.44 22.60 -15.25
CA SER A 263 11.80 23.29 -16.49
C SER A 263 13.28 23.08 -16.82
N ASN A 264 13.62 23.26 -18.10
CA ASN A 264 14.99 23.12 -18.61
C ASN A 264 15.64 21.75 -18.37
N SER A 265 14.84 20.69 -18.28
CA SER A 265 15.31 19.35 -17.93
C SER A 265 16.50 18.88 -18.77
N LYS A 266 17.52 18.34 -18.08
CA LYS A 266 18.75 17.84 -18.69
C LYS A 266 18.88 16.35 -18.44
N ARG A 267 19.40 15.62 -19.43
CA ARG A 267 19.66 14.18 -19.27
C ARG A 267 20.93 13.88 -18.46
N ASN A 268 21.95 14.74 -18.61
CA ASN A 268 23.26 14.55 -18.00
C ASN A 268 23.79 15.86 -17.40
N PRO A 269 24.41 15.82 -16.20
CA PRO A 269 24.37 14.70 -15.27
C PRO A 269 22.94 14.49 -14.73
N THR A 270 22.60 13.25 -14.36
CA THR A 270 21.35 12.95 -13.65
C THR A 270 21.54 13.27 -12.17
N TYR A 271 20.56 13.93 -11.57
CA TYR A 271 20.58 14.27 -10.14
C TYR A 271 19.55 13.45 -9.38
N VAL A 272 19.93 13.07 -8.16
CA VAL A 272 18.99 12.68 -7.11
C VAL A 272 18.75 13.90 -6.24
N VAL A 273 17.48 14.27 -6.07
CA VAL A 273 17.08 15.45 -5.30
C VAL A 273 16.34 15.00 -4.04
N ALA A 274 16.65 15.65 -2.92
CA ALA A 274 15.98 15.45 -1.65
C ALA A 274 15.69 16.80 -0.98
N LEU A 275 14.57 16.89 -0.27
CA LEU A 275 14.23 18.05 0.55
C LEU A 275 14.44 17.67 2.01
N ARG A 276 15.42 18.27 2.68
CA ARG A 276 15.82 17.88 4.04
C ARG A 276 15.65 19.01 5.02
N GLY A 277 15.29 18.68 6.26
CA GLY A 277 15.23 19.66 7.32
C GLY A 277 14.63 19.13 8.61
N ILE A 278 13.86 19.98 9.28
CA ILE A 278 13.27 19.68 10.59
C ILE A 278 11.83 20.19 10.69
N ASP A 279 11.03 19.56 11.55
CA ASP A 279 9.78 20.14 12.03
C ASP A 279 10.03 21.14 13.18
N ASN A 280 8.98 21.83 13.64
CA ASN A 280 9.07 22.77 14.76
C ASN A 280 9.28 22.10 16.14
N LEU A 281 9.24 20.78 16.21
CA LEU A 281 9.50 19.99 17.42
C LEU A 281 10.95 19.48 17.45
N GLY A 282 11.74 19.74 16.39
CA GLY A 282 13.13 19.34 16.26
C GLY A 282 13.35 17.96 15.65
N ASN A 283 12.29 17.29 15.17
CA ASN A 283 12.42 16.01 14.49
C ASN A 283 12.98 16.24 13.07
N LYS A 284 13.88 15.37 12.62
CA LYS A 284 14.39 15.40 11.25
C LYS A 284 13.29 14.97 10.28
N VAL A 285 13.26 15.60 9.11
CA VAL A 285 12.31 15.30 8.04
C VAL A 285 13.06 15.31 6.72
N GLU A 286 12.86 14.27 5.91
CA GLU A 286 13.37 14.17 4.56
C GLU A 286 12.23 13.82 3.62
N PHE A 287 12.20 14.46 2.45
CA PHE A 287 11.40 14.02 1.32
C PHE A 287 12.35 13.61 0.20
N TYR A 288 12.28 12.35 -0.21
CA TYR A 288 13.04 11.84 -1.35
C TYR A 288 12.22 11.97 -2.63
N MET A 289 12.88 12.19 -3.76
CA MET A 289 12.21 12.19 -5.06
C MET A 289 11.80 10.76 -5.44
N SER A 290 10.51 10.43 -5.28
CA SER A 290 9.96 9.11 -5.61
C SER A 290 9.70 8.96 -7.11
N ARG A 291 9.46 10.06 -7.81
CA ARG A 291 9.29 10.13 -9.27
C ARG A 291 9.93 11.40 -9.80
N GLY A 292 10.71 11.28 -10.86
CA GLY A 292 11.27 12.41 -11.60
C GLY A 292 11.12 12.19 -13.11
N GLY A 293 10.53 13.17 -13.79
CA GLY A 293 10.37 13.18 -15.24
C GLY A 293 10.99 14.43 -15.87
N LYS A 294 10.60 14.74 -17.10
CA LYS A 294 11.04 15.97 -17.79
C LYS A 294 10.30 17.22 -17.35
N GLU A 295 9.07 17.06 -16.88
CA GLU A 295 8.12 18.15 -16.63
C GLU A 295 7.63 18.19 -15.19
N GLU A 296 7.72 17.08 -14.46
CA GLU A 296 7.22 16.97 -13.09
C GLU A 296 8.08 16.04 -12.25
N ALA A 297 8.05 16.28 -10.94
CA ALA A 297 8.56 15.39 -9.92
C ALA A 297 7.57 15.26 -8.77
N LEU A 298 7.62 14.11 -8.11
CA LEU A 298 6.92 13.82 -6.88
C LEU A 298 7.95 13.46 -5.81
N PHE A 299 7.84 14.12 -4.67
CA PHE A 299 8.64 13.85 -3.49
C PHE A 299 7.75 13.23 -2.42
N LYS A 300 8.22 12.17 -1.77
CA LYS A 300 7.52 11.48 -0.68
C LYS A 300 8.33 11.59 0.59
N VAL A 301 7.63 11.72 1.72
CA VAL A 301 8.27 11.69 3.03
C VAL A 301 9.01 10.36 3.23
N GLU A 302 10.23 10.43 3.75
CA GLU A 302 11.00 9.28 4.21
C GLU A 302 10.55 8.91 5.63
N ASN A 303 10.20 7.65 5.83
CA ASN A 303 9.63 7.14 7.08
C ASN A 303 10.53 6.11 7.77
N ILE A 304 11.74 5.83 7.26
CA ILE A 304 12.68 4.87 7.88
C ILE A 304 12.98 5.23 9.34
N ASP A 305 13.18 6.51 9.65
CA ASP A 305 13.46 6.99 11.02
C ASP A 305 12.19 7.35 11.82
N GLY A 306 11.01 7.04 11.26
CA GLY A 306 9.71 7.35 11.82
C GLY A 306 8.89 8.32 10.97
N ASN A 307 7.56 8.28 11.18
CA ASN A 307 6.62 9.15 10.49
C ASN A 307 6.74 10.61 10.96
N LEU A 308 6.30 11.55 10.12
CA LEU A 308 6.15 12.95 10.50
C LEU A 308 5.23 13.09 11.73
N ASN A 309 5.67 13.87 12.72
CA ASN A 309 4.93 14.05 13.97
C ASN A 309 3.59 14.77 13.73
N GLU A 310 2.48 14.16 14.12
CA GLU A 310 1.14 14.71 13.91
C GLU A 310 0.88 16.05 14.65
N ASN A 311 1.69 16.34 15.68
CA ASN A 311 1.62 17.61 16.41
C ASN A 311 2.47 18.71 15.77
N ALA A 312 3.27 18.41 14.75
CA ALA A 312 3.99 19.42 14.01
C ALA A 312 3.03 20.48 13.44
N THR A 313 3.46 21.73 13.50
CA THR A 313 2.74 22.89 12.96
C THR A 313 3.52 23.55 11.84
N SER A 314 4.81 23.25 11.67
CA SER A 314 5.57 23.71 10.51
C SER A 314 6.72 22.78 10.17
N LEU A 315 7.07 22.72 8.89
CA LEU A 315 8.28 22.09 8.37
C LEU A 315 9.21 23.15 7.84
N THR A 316 10.50 23.07 8.15
CA THR A 316 11.52 23.90 7.53
C THR A 316 12.46 23.00 6.75
N LEU A 317 12.45 23.12 5.43
CA LEU A 317 13.16 22.24 4.49
C LEU A 317 14.13 23.04 3.62
N THR A 318 15.18 22.38 3.17
CA THR A 318 16.18 22.90 2.24
C THR A 318 16.37 21.89 1.11
N PRO A 319 16.38 22.31 -0.17
CA PRO A 319 16.69 21.42 -1.30
C PRO A 319 18.16 21.03 -1.35
N TYR A 320 18.42 19.73 -1.52
CA TYR A 320 19.74 19.15 -1.75
C TYR A 320 19.73 18.28 -2.99
N ALA A 321 20.86 18.20 -3.68
CA ALA A 321 21.06 17.28 -4.80
C ALA A 321 22.40 16.56 -4.71
N ALA A 322 22.46 15.40 -5.34
CA ALA A 322 23.67 14.63 -5.55
C ALA A 322 23.67 14.07 -6.98
N ILE A 323 24.84 13.96 -7.60
CA ILE A 323 24.98 13.41 -8.94
C ILE A 323 24.83 11.88 -8.85
N LEU A 324 23.99 11.30 -9.70
CA LEU A 324 23.92 9.85 -9.88
C LEU A 324 25.15 9.41 -10.69
N PRO A 325 26.01 8.49 -10.18
CA PRO A 325 27.19 8.07 -10.92
C PRO A 325 26.83 7.27 -12.18
N ASP A 326 27.50 7.55 -13.30
CA ASP A 326 27.23 6.89 -14.59
C ASP A 326 27.54 5.38 -14.62
N LYS A 327 28.31 4.84 -13.65
CA LYS A 327 28.94 3.50 -13.76
C LYS A 327 28.74 2.55 -12.57
N SER A 328 28.48 3.06 -11.38
CA SER A 328 28.25 2.24 -10.19
C SER A 328 26.87 2.61 -9.64
N GLY A 329 25.97 1.64 -9.49
CA GLY A 329 24.69 1.86 -8.80
C GLY A 329 24.83 2.25 -7.31
N GLU A 330 26.06 2.38 -6.81
CA GLU A 330 26.38 2.91 -5.49
C GLU A 330 26.43 4.44 -5.52
N MET A 331 25.55 5.05 -4.74
CA MET A 331 25.50 6.50 -4.54
C MET A 331 26.64 6.95 -3.62
N ASN A 332 27.81 7.19 -4.20
CA ASN A 332 29.01 7.64 -3.48
C ASN A 332 29.18 9.17 -3.47
N SER A 333 28.19 9.92 -3.97
CA SER A 333 28.22 11.38 -4.04
C SER A 333 27.55 12.02 -2.82
N GLU A 334 28.26 12.92 -2.16
CA GLU A 334 27.69 13.74 -1.10
C GLU A 334 26.62 14.68 -1.65
N TYR A 335 25.53 14.83 -0.90
CA TYR A 335 24.49 15.81 -1.21
C TYR A 335 24.98 17.21 -0.90
N TYR A 336 24.75 18.14 -1.82
CA TYR A 336 25.02 19.55 -1.66
C TYR A 336 23.73 20.37 -1.78
N GLN A 337 23.71 21.52 -1.11
CA GLN A 337 22.54 22.41 -1.11
C GLN A 337 22.36 23.06 -2.48
N VAL A 338 21.15 23.02 -3.03
CA VAL A 338 20.82 23.57 -4.36
C VAL A 338 19.72 24.63 -4.33
N GLY A 339 19.16 24.93 -3.17
CA GLY A 339 18.14 25.94 -3.00
C GLY A 339 18.13 26.56 -1.61
N ASP A 340 17.39 27.65 -1.47
CA ASP A 340 17.20 28.29 -0.18
C ASP A 340 16.27 27.48 0.73
N LYS A 341 16.45 27.68 2.03
CA LYS A 341 15.54 27.14 3.04
C LYS A 341 14.15 27.75 2.90
N PHE A 342 13.12 26.93 2.99
CA PHE A 342 11.72 27.36 2.98
C PHE A 342 10.92 26.68 4.10
N THR A 343 9.75 27.24 4.42
CA THR A 343 8.88 26.74 5.48
C THR A 343 7.50 26.43 4.95
N ILE A 344 6.96 25.28 5.32
CA ILE A 344 5.57 24.88 5.10
C ILE A 344 4.83 25.05 6.44
N ASP A 345 3.78 25.86 6.46
CA ASP A 345 2.94 26.05 7.64
C ASP A 345 1.83 24.98 7.67
N LEU A 346 2.06 23.92 8.43
CA LEU A 346 1.11 22.80 8.57
C LEU A 346 -0.13 23.19 9.40
N SER A 347 -0.10 24.30 10.13
CA SER A 347 -1.28 24.75 10.88
C SER A 347 -2.44 25.14 9.96
N LEU A 348 -2.13 25.50 8.70
CA LEU A 348 -3.11 25.81 7.65
C LEU A 348 -3.88 24.58 7.15
N LEU A 349 -3.45 23.38 7.53
CA LEU A 349 -4.10 22.11 7.17
C LEU A 349 -5.06 21.60 8.24
N LYS A 350 -5.08 22.18 9.43
CA LYS A 350 -5.80 21.60 10.57
C LYS A 350 -7.31 21.87 10.53
#